data_AF-A0A1G3UKD8-F1
#
_entry.id   AF-A0A1G3UKD8-F1
#
_cell.length_a   1.000
_cell.length_b   1.000
_cell.length_c   1.000
_cell.angle_alpha   90.00
_cell.angle_beta   90.00
_cell.angle_gamma   90.00
#
_symmetry.space_group_name_H-M   'P 1'
#
loop_
_entity.id
_entity.type
_entity.pdbx_description
1 polymer ?
#
loop_
_entity_poly.entity_id
_entity_poly.type
_entity_poly.pdbx_seq_one_letter_code
_entity_poly.pdbx_strand_id
1 'polypeptide(L)' 'MDTKEKIDLISKRADIINKKLIILLAINGAVWIYGIKSDGWLFNISVLIFCMISFAIITNTFKLGDLDKQLKDMLDDK' A
#
# COMPACT_ATOMS: atom_id res chain seq x y z
N MET A 1 -6.20 -26.80 9.12
CA MET A 1 -6.68 -25.54 8.51
C MET A 1 -7.12 -25.86 7.10
N ASP A 2 -8.41 -25.70 6.85
CA ASP A 2 -9.02 -25.99 5.55
C ASP A 2 -8.51 -25.01 4.50
N THR A 3 -8.38 -25.40 3.22
CA THR A 3 -7.99 -24.50 2.13
C THR A 3 -8.91 -23.27 2.09
N LYS A 4 -10.19 -23.44 2.42
CA LYS A 4 -11.15 -22.33 2.52
C LYS A 4 -10.76 -21.32 3.61
N GLU A 5 -10.29 -21.78 4.77
CA GLU A 5 -9.83 -20.90 5.86
C GLU A 5 -8.55 -20.14 5.47
N LYS A 6 -7.63 -20.80 4.73
CA LYS A 6 -6.41 -20.15 4.22
C LYS A 6 -6.76 -19.00 3.27
N ILE A 7 -7.66 -19.26 2.32
CA ILE A 7 -8.11 -18.27 1.33
C ILE A 7 -8.80 -17.09 2.01
N ASP A 8 -9.69 -17.34 2.98
CA ASP A 8 -10.37 -16.27 3.74
C ASP A 8 -9.38 -15.38 4.50
N LEU A 9 -8.34 -15.98 5.12
CA LEU A 9 -7.29 -15.24 5.80
C LEU A 9 -6.46 -14.36 4.84
N ILE A 10 -6.11 -14.87 3.66
CA ILE A 10 -5.39 -14.08 2.64
C ILE A 10 -6.27 -12.94 2.13
N SER A 11 -7.54 -13.21 1.83
CA SER A 11 -8.50 -12.21 1.36
C SER A 11 -8.63 -11.06 2.38
N LYS A 12 -8.83 -11.38 3.67
CA LYS A 12 -8.87 -10.38 4.75
C LYS A 12 -7.58 -9.56 4.84
N ARG A 13 -6.41 -10.19 4.68
CA ARG A 13 -5.12 -9.47 4.69
C ARG A 13 -4.99 -8.55 3.49
N ALA A 14 -5.36 -9.01 2.30
CA ALA A 14 -5.36 -8.20 1.09
C ALA A 14 -6.27 -6.97 1.23
N ASP A 15 -7.47 -7.15 1.78
CA ASP A 15 -8.41 -6.05 2.05
C ASP A 15 -7.84 -4.99 3.00
N ILE A 16 -7.19 -5.42 4.08
CA ILE A 16 -6.55 -4.51 5.03
C ILE A 16 -5.42 -3.72 4.35
N ILE A 17 -4.57 -4.38 3.56
CA ILE A 17 -3.46 -3.72 2.87
C ILE A 17 -4.01 -2.77 1.81
N ASN A 18 -5.05 -3.15 1.08
CA ASN A 18 -5.68 -2.31 0.07
C ASN A 18 -6.27 -1.02 0.69
N LYS A 19 -7.01 -1.14 1.81
CA LYS A 19 -7.50 0.04 2.54
C LYS A 19 -6.37 0.96 3.00
N LYS A 20 -5.27 0.38 3.50
CA LYS A 20 -4.07 1.15 3.87
C LYS A 20 -3.45 1.87 2.67
N LEU A 21 -3.35 1.22 1.52
CA LEU A 21 -2.84 1.84 0.30
C LEU A 21 -3.67 3.05 -0.13
N ILE A 22 -5.00 2.94 -0.12
CA ILE A 22 -5.89 4.05 -0.47
C ILE A 22 -5.67 5.25 0.46
N ILE A 23 -5.58 5.00 1.78
CA ILE A 23 -5.32 6.05 2.76
C ILE A 23 -3.95 6.69 2.54
N LEU A 24 -2.90 5.88 2.34
CA LEU A 24 -1.55 6.38 2.08
C LEU A 24 -1.49 7.20 0.80
N LEU A 25 -2.16 6.77 -0.28
CA LEU A 25 -2.26 7.52 -1.54
C LEU A 25 -2.95 8.87 -1.33
N ALA A 26 -4.06 8.90 -0.58
CA ALA A 26 -4.76 10.15 -0.28
C ALA A 26 -3.87 11.12 0.51
N ILE A 27 -3.16 10.63 1.54
CA ILE A 27 -2.21 11.44 2.30
C ILE A 27 -1.06 11.91 1.41
N ASN A 28 -0.49 11.03 0.58
CA ASN A 28 0.62 11.38 -0.30
C ASN A 28 0.23 12.48 -1.29
N GLY A 29 -0.96 12.36 -1.89
CA GLY A 29 -1.51 13.39 -2.77
C GLY A 29 -1.73 14.72 -2.05
N ALA A 30 -2.29 14.69 -0.83
CA ALA A 30 -2.47 15.90 -0.02
C ALA A 30 -1.15 16.58 0.34
N VAL A 31 -0.14 15.80 0.74
CA VAL A 31 1.22 16.29 1.06
C VAL A 31 1.86 16.93 -0.17
N TRP A 32 1.73 16.32 -1.35
CA TRP A 32 2.26 16.88 -2.58
C TRP A 32 1.57 18.21 -2.94
N ILE A 33 0.24 18.25 -2.92
CA ILE A 33 -0.55 19.46 -3.23
C ILE A 33 -0.23 20.59 -2.25
N TYR A 34 -0.05 20.28 -0.97
CA TYR A 34 0.38 21.26 0.04
C TYR A 34 1.81 21.75 -0.23
N GLY A 35 2.72 20.82 -0.53
CA GLY A 35 4.12 21.09 -0.79
C GLY A 35 4.30 22.08 -1.95
N ILE A 36 3.70 21.81 -3.11
CA ILE A 36 3.84 22.67 -4.31
C ILE A 36 3.27 24.08 -4.14
N LYS A 37 2.42 24.31 -3.13
CA LYS A 37 1.87 25.64 -2.80
C LYS A 37 2.70 26.37 -1.73
N SER A 38 3.68 25.71 -1.16
CA SER A 38 4.53 26.23 -0.10
C SER A 38 5.89 26.62 -0.68
N ASP A 39 6.47 27.70 -0.16
CA ASP A 39 7.80 28.16 -0.60
C ASP A 39 8.89 27.83 0.43
N GLY A 40 10.13 27.72 -0.06
CA GLY A 40 11.32 27.57 0.77
C GLY A 40 11.41 26.25 1.54
N TRP A 41 11.67 26.34 2.84
CA TRP A 41 11.92 25.17 3.70
C TRP A 41 10.72 24.21 3.80
N LEU A 42 9.48 24.73 3.75
CA LEU A 42 8.27 23.90 3.82
C LEU A 42 8.12 22.99 2.60
N PHE A 43 8.48 23.46 1.40
CA PHE A 43 8.52 22.64 0.20
C PHE A 43 9.46 21.45 0.37
N ASN A 44 10.68 21.69 0.87
CA ASN A 44 11.68 20.65 1.09
C ASN A 44 11.20 19.57 2.07
N ILE A 45 10.52 19.96 3.16
CA ILE A 45 9.90 19.01 4.09
C ILE A 45 8.81 18.20 3.39
N SER A 46 7.92 18.85 2.64
CA SER A 46 6.83 18.15 1.94
C SER A 46 7.34 17.14 0.94
N VAL A 47 8.42 17.45 0.20
CA VAL A 47 9.08 16.50 -0.71
C VAL A 47 9.64 15.31 0.06
N LEU A 48 10.29 15.54 1.20
CA LEU A 48 10.86 14.46 2.02
C LEU A 48 9.76 13.53 2.58
N ILE A 49 8.65 14.10 3.07
CA ILE A 49 7.49 13.33 3.53
C ILE A 49 6.86 12.56 2.37
N PHE A 50 6.70 13.19 1.20
CA PHE A 50 6.18 12.54 -0.01
C PHE A 50 7.02 11.33 -0.43
N CYS A 51 8.35 11.45 -0.39
CA CYS A 51 9.26 10.34 -0.69
C CYS A 51 9.10 9.18 0.32
N MET A 52 9.01 9.49 1.63
CA MET A 52 8.79 8.47 2.66
C MET A 52 7.46 7.73 2.49
N ILE A 53 6.38 8.47 2.24
CA ILE A 53 5.05 7.88 2.04
C ILE A 53 5.02 7.07 0.74
N SER A 54 5.64 7.55 -0.33
CA SER A 54 5.77 6.83 -1.60
C SER A 54 6.50 5.50 -1.40
N PHE A 55 7.58 5.48 -0.60
CA PHE A 55 8.25 4.23 -0.24
C PHE A 55 7.31 3.27 0.51
N ALA A 56 6.56 3.77 1.50
CA ALA A 56 5.58 2.95 2.22
C ALA A 56 4.49 2.37 1.30
N ILE A 57 4.00 3.14 0.33
CA ILE A 57 3.06 2.68 -0.71
C ILE A 57 3.68 1.54 -1.51
N ILE A 58 4.90 1.72 -2.02
CA ILE A 58 5.61 0.69 -2.80
C ILE A 58 5.73 -0.62 -2.01
N THR A 59 6.15 -0.56 -0.74
CA THR A 59 6.30 -1.78 0.08
C THR A 59 4.98 -2.51 0.31
N ASN A 60 3.87 -1.79 0.47
CA ASN A 60 2.55 -2.40 0.64
C ASN A 60 2.02 -2.98 -0.68
N THR A 61 2.29 -2.34 -1.81
CA THR A 61 1.95 -2.89 -3.13
C THR A 61 2.68 -4.20 -3.40
N PHE A 62 3.97 -4.29 -3.06
CA PHE A 62 4.70 -5.56 -3.17
C PHE A 62 4.12 -6.66 -2.28
N LYS A 63 3.71 -6.35 -1.05
CA LYS A 63 3.04 -7.31 -0.16
C LYS A 63 1.71 -7.80 -0.73
N LEU A 64 0.95 -6.93 -1.37
CA LEU A 64 -0.29 -7.33 -2.07
C LEU A 64 0.00 -8.27 -3.24
N GLY A 65 1.03 -7.98 -4.04
CA GLY A 65 1.47 -8.88 -5.12
C GLY A 65 1.93 -10.25 -4.61
N ASP A 66 2.62 -10.29 -3.48
CA ASP A 66 3.02 -11.55 -2.85
C ASP A 66 1.81 -12.36 -2.35
N LEU A 67 0.81 -11.69 -1.75
CA LEU A 67 -0.44 -12.35 -1.36
C LEU A 67 -1.24 -12.87 -2.56
N ASP A 68 -1.28 -12.13 -3.66
CA ASP A 68 -1.92 -12.58 -4.92
C ASP A 68 -1.23 -13.81 -5.48
N LYS A 69 0.11 -13.84 -5.45
CA LYS A 69 0.89 -15.00 -5.88
C LYS A 69 0.61 -16.22 -4.99
N GLN A 70 0.64 -16.05 -3.67
CA GLN A 70 0.29 -17.12 -2.73
C GLN A 70 -1.13 -17.66 -2.95
N LEU A 71 -2.09 -16.77 -3.27
CA LEU A 71 -3.46 -17.18 -3.58
C LEU A 71 -3.54 -17.98 -4.88
N LYS A 72 -2.83 -17.55 -5.94
CA LYS A 72 -2.76 -18.27 -7.22
C LYS A 72 -2.12 -19.64 -7.05
N ASP A 73 -0.99 -19.73 -6.36
CA ASP A 73 -0.30 -21.00 -6.13
C ASP A 73 -1.23 -21.98 -5.39
N MET A 74 -2.03 -21.53 -4.42
CA MET A 74 -3.01 -22.38 -3.72
C MET A 74 -4.23 -22.80 -4.57
N LEU A 75 -4.54 -22.07 -5.64
CA LEU A 75 -5.64 -22.37 -6.55
C LEU A 75 -5.22 -23.29 -7.69
N ASP A 76 -3.98 -23.15 -8.19
CA ASP A 76 -3.39 -23.99 -9.24
C ASP A 76 -2.92 -25.36 -8.71
N ASP A 77 -2.58 -25.49 -7.43
CA ASP A 77 -2.15 -26.75 -6.79
C ASP A 77 -3.35 -27.66 -6.40
N LYS A 78 -4.52 -27.45 -7.03
CA LYS A 78 -5.80 -28.15 -6.79
C LYS A 78 -6.35 -28.77 -8.08
#